data_AF-A0A1Y2AMR9-F1
#
_entry.id   AF-A0A1Y2AMR9-F1
#
_cell.length_a   1.000
_cell.length_b   1.000
_cell.length_c   1.000
_cell.angle_alpha   90.00
_cell.angle_beta   90.00
_cell.angle_gamma   90.00
#
_symmetry.space_group_name_H-M   'P 1'
#
loop_
_entity.id
_entity.type
_entity.pdbx_description
1 polymer ?
#
loop_
_entity_poly.entity_id
_entity_poly.type
_entity_poly.pdbx_seq_one_letter_code
_entity_poly.pdbx_strand_id
1 'polypeptide(L)'
;MSEDIQKIINSTNYWDLKVLDFNCSFFGDEVVIFIENDENTSWKISFRVCKSVKYETDAAWSKTWRKGKGYVREMNSQQLGYYCQDITVQENNEYEGFYNVTFDLSIMTGKIICKEINVECLPNKQLNFFWNKE
;
A
#
# COMPACT_ATOMS: atom_id res chain seq x y z
N MET A 1 -16.78 12.52 -5.97
CA MET A 1 -15.94 12.57 -4.75
C MET A 1 -14.72 11.65 -4.86
N SER A 2 -14.84 10.51 -5.54
CA SER A 2 -13.68 9.66 -5.88
C SER A 2 -12.57 10.39 -6.64
N GLU A 3 -12.93 11.26 -7.60
CA GLU A 3 -11.95 12.05 -8.38
C GLU A 3 -11.05 12.92 -7.50
N ASP A 4 -11.57 13.46 -6.40
CA ASP A 4 -10.79 14.30 -5.49
C ASP A 4 -9.84 13.46 -4.64
N ILE A 5 -10.28 12.28 -4.20
CA ILE A 5 -9.40 11.31 -3.50
C ILE A 5 -8.31 10.80 -4.45
N GLN A 6 -8.67 10.47 -5.69
CA GLN A 6 -7.70 10.06 -6.71
C GLN A 6 -6.66 11.15 -6.95
N LYS A 7 -7.07 12.43 -7.05
CA LYS A 7 -6.13 13.56 -7.18
C LYS A 7 -5.18 13.69 -5.98
N ILE A 8 -5.68 13.46 -4.76
CA ILE A 8 -4.85 13.49 -3.55
C ILE A 8 -3.84 12.34 -3.55
N ILE A 9 -4.23 11.13 -3.97
CA ILE A 9 -3.28 10.02 -4.11
C ILE A 9 -2.27 10.32 -5.21
N ASN A 10 -2.72 10.81 -6.36
CA ASN A 10 -1.86 11.17 -7.48
C ASN A 10 -0.84 12.27 -7.14
N SER A 11 -1.15 13.20 -6.24
CA SER A 11 -0.22 14.25 -5.83
C SER A 11 0.97 13.74 -5.01
N THR A 12 0.90 12.51 -4.51
CA THR A 12 2.05 11.83 -3.89
C THR A 12 3.12 11.42 -4.91
N ASN A 13 2.80 11.45 -6.21
CA ASN A 13 3.63 10.94 -7.30
C ASN A 13 4.11 9.49 -7.04
N TYR A 14 3.24 8.66 -6.46
CA TYR A 14 3.59 7.30 -6.05
C TYR A 14 4.14 6.41 -7.17
N TRP A 15 3.85 6.71 -8.44
CA TRP A 15 4.35 5.95 -9.58
C TRP A 15 5.88 5.92 -9.54
N ASP A 16 6.43 4.71 -9.59
CA ASP A 16 7.88 4.48 -9.50
C ASP A 16 8.53 4.88 -8.15
N LEU A 17 7.74 5.03 -7.07
CA LEU A 17 8.26 5.18 -5.69
C LEU A 17 8.25 3.86 -4.93
N LYS A 18 9.21 3.68 -4.01
CA LYS A 18 9.33 2.43 -3.27
C LYS A 18 8.14 2.23 -2.34
N VAL A 19 7.50 1.07 -2.45
CA VAL A 19 6.56 0.59 -1.46
C VAL A 19 7.37 0.10 -0.28
N LEU A 20 7.16 0.76 0.86
CA LEU A 20 7.85 0.42 2.09
C LEU A 20 7.11 -0.75 2.75
N ASP A 21 5.82 -0.58 3.04
CA ASP A 21 5.10 -1.57 3.84
C ASP A 21 3.61 -1.64 3.48
N PHE A 22 3.00 -2.79 3.75
CA PHE A 22 1.57 -3.04 3.65
C PHE A 22 1.10 -3.68 4.94
N ASN A 23 0.24 -2.98 5.68
CA ASN A 23 -0.27 -3.47 6.97
C ASN A 23 -1.78 -3.63 6.93
N CYS A 24 -2.25 -4.77 7.43
CA CYS A 24 -3.66 -5.08 7.60
C CYS A 24 -3.90 -5.35 9.09
N SER A 25 -4.65 -4.46 9.75
CA SER A 25 -4.82 -4.43 11.20
C SER A 25 -6.31 -4.45 11.58
N PHE A 26 -6.60 -4.60 12.88
CA PHE A 26 -7.97 -4.55 13.42
C PHE A 26 -8.94 -5.48 12.68
N PHE A 27 -8.61 -6.77 12.60
CA PHE A 27 -9.38 -7.79 11.87
C PHE A 27 -9.55 -7.51 10.37
N GLY A 28 -8.67 -6.67 9.81
CA GLY A 28 -8.69 -6.26 8.42
C GLY A 28 -9.63 -5.10 8.10
N ASP A 29 -10.15 -4.43 9.14
CA ASP A 29 -10.95 -3.21 8.98
C ASP A 29 -10.11 -2.00 8.58
N GLU A 30 -8.82 -2.00 8.94
CA GLU A 30 -7.87 -0.97 8.54
C GLU A 30 -6.70 -1.54 7.75
N VAL A 31 -6.44 -0.92 6.60
CA VAL A 31 -5.29 -1.22 5.75
C VAL A 31 -4.46 0.03 5.55
N VAL A 32 -3.14 -0.11 5.56
CA VAL A 32 -2.22 0.99 5.33
C VAL A 32 -1.16 0.59 4.31
N ILE A 33 -0.93 1.46 3.33
CA ILE A 33 0.21 1.39 2.40
C ILE A 33 1.18 2.51 2.76
N PHE A 34 2.46 2.17 2.94
CA PHE A 34 3.53 3.15 3.12
C PHE A 34 4.36 3.22 1.85
N ILE A 35 4.62 4.44 1.37
CA ILE A 35 5.37 4.71 0.15
C ILE A 35 6.43 5.75 0.47
N GLU A 36 7.64 5.57 -0.05
CA GLU A 36 8.73 6.56 0.06
C GLU A 36 8.28 7.92 -0.49
N ASN A 37 8.75 9.02 0.12
CA ASN A 37 8.56 10.37 -0.41
C ASN A 37 9.91 11.07 -0.61
N ASP A 38 10.63 11.29 0.49
CA ASP A 38 11.98 11.88 0.49
C ASP A 38 12.84 11.27 1.60
N GLU A 39 14.05 11.81 1.80
CA GLU A 39 15.01 11.32 2.80
C GLU A 39 14.45 11.30 4.24
N ASN A 40 13.50 12.18 4.55
CA ASN A 40 13.02 12.43 5.90
C ASN A 40 11.54 12.08 6.10
N THR A 41 10.78 11.88 5.02
CA THR A 41 9.34 11.64 5.07
C THR A 41 8.89 10.50 4.17
N SER A 42 7.73 9.93 4.49
CA SER A 42 7.04 8.93 3.69
C SER A 42 5.55 9.23 3.61
N TRP A 43 4.92 8.77 2.55
CA TRP A 43 3.47 8.78 2.41
C TRP A 43 2.84 7.61 3.14
N LYS A 44 1.75 7.89 3.85
CA LYS A 44 0.87 6.89 4.46
C LYS A 44 -0.51 7.02 3.84
N ILE A 45 -0.93 5.98 3.12
CA ILE A 45 -2.28 5.89 2.56
C ILE A 45 -3.07 4.90 3.44
N SER A 46 -4.08 5.41 4.14
CA SER A 46 -4.90 4.64 5.07
C SER A 46 -6.29 4.39 4.50
N PHE A 47 -6.75 3.15 4.57
CA PHE A 47 -8.09 2.72 4.23
C PHE A 47 -8.77 2.23 5.50
N ARG A 48 -9.92 2.80 5.86
CA ARG A 48 -10.65 2.46 7.09
C ARG A 48 -12.08 2.05 6.82
N VAL A 49 -12.67 1.34 7.77
CA VAL A 49 -14.01 0.76 7.65
C VAL A 49 -14.06 -0.13 6.41
N CYS A 50 -13.12 -1.07 6.33
CA CYS A 50 -12.96 -1.96 5.18
C CYS A 50 -13.99 -3.08 5.20
N LYS A 51 -14.82 -3.14 4.16
CA LYS A 51 -15.76 -4.24 3.93
C LYS A 51 -15.10 -5.47 3.34
N SER A 52 -14.04 -5.29 2.54
CA SER A 52 -13.33 -6.39 1.89
C SER A 52 -11.91 -6.01 1.58
N VAL A 53 -10.97 -6.89 1.88
CA VAL A 53 -9.56 -6.78 1.50
C VAL A 53 -9.16 -8.08 0.82
N LYS A 54 -8.74 -8.00 -0.44
CA LYS A 54 -8.29 -9.15 -1.23
C LYS A 54 -6.96 -8.78 -1.87
N TYR A 55 -5.94 -9.61 -1.67
CA TYR A 55 -4.65 -9.39 -2.31
C TYR A 55 -3.98 -10.72 -2.61
N GLU A 56 -3.12 -10.69 -3.60
CA GLU A 56 -2.20 -11.77 -3.94
C GLU A 56 -0.78 -11.23 -3.78
N THR A 57 0.13 -12.11 -3.38
CA THR A 57 1.56 -11.77 -3.30
C THR A 57 2.33 -12.48 -4.38
N ASP A 58 3.50 -11.96 -4.69
CA ASP A 58 4.40 -12.52 -5.69
C ASP A 58 4.95 -13.91 -5.36
N ALA A 59 4.66 -14.49 -4.18
CA ALA A 59 5.21 -15.77 -3.73
C ALA A 59 5.04 -16.93 -4.74
N ALA A 60 3.97 -16.91 -5.55
CA ALA A 60 3.67 -17.93 -6.55
C ALA A 60 3.89 -17.47 -8.01
N TRP A 61 4.37 -16.24 -8.24
CA TRP A 61 4.46 -15.70 -9.59
C TRP A 61 5.67 -16.30 -10.34
N SER A 62 5.46 -16.75 -11.58
CA SER A 62 6.42 -17.55 -12.35
C SER A 62 7.75 -16.83 -12.69
N LYS A 63 7.73 -15.49 -12.67
CA LYS A 63 8.84 -14.58 -13.00
C LYS A 63 9.53 -13.95 -11.78
N THR A 64 9.32 -14.46 -10.56
CA THR A 64 9.84 -13.76 -9.38
C THR A 64 11.36 -13.87 -9.19
N TRP A 65 11.99 -12.74 -8.89
CA TRP A 65 13.29 -12.62 -8.21
C TRP A 65 13.36 -13.39 -6.88
N ARG A 66 12.20 -13.78 -6.34
CA ARG A 66 11.98 -14.55 -5.11
C ARG A 66 12.36 -16.02 -5.21
N LYS A 67 12.75 -16.54 -6.39
CA LYS A 67 13.27 -17.90 -6.58
C LYS A 67 14.55 -18.10 -5.75
N GLY A 68 14.37 -18.57 -4.51
CA GLY A 68 15.44 -18.84 -3.55
C GLY A 68 15.65 -17.78 -2.45
N LYS A 69 14.87 -16.69 -2.41
CA LYS A 69 14.93 -15.72 -1.31
C LYS A 69 13.91 -16.08 -0.22
N GLY A 70 14.38 -16.11 1.04
CA GLY A 70 13.64 -16.56 2.23
C GLY A 70 12.47 -15.67 2.66
N TYR A 71 12.17 -15.67 3.97
CA TYR A 71 11.04 -14.95 4.52
C TYR A 71 11.20 -13.42 4.33
N VAL A 72 10.16 -12.73 3.82
CA VAL A 72 10.20 -11.26 3.59
C VAL A 72 10.56 -10.50 4.86
N ARG A 73 10.13 -10.98 6.03
CA ARG A 73 10.47 -10.42 7.36
C ARG A 73 11.99 -10.36 7.64
N GLU A 74 12.79 -11.12 6.91
CA GLU A 74 14.26 -11.17 7.07
C GLU A 74 14.98 -10.23 6.10
N MET A 75 14.25 -9.62 5.16
CA MET A 75 14.79 -8.68 4.17
C MET A 75 15.06 -7.31 4.80
N ASN A 76 16.10 -6.63 4.31
CA ASN A 76 16.36 -5.22 4.62
C ASN A 76 15.71 -4.29 3.58
N SER A 77 15.70 -2.98 3.87
CA SER A 77 15.09 -1.96 2.99
C SER A 77 15.63 -1.97 1.55
N GLN A 78 16.92 -2.24 1.34
CA GLN A 78 17.53 -2.29 0.01
C GLN A 78 17.04 -3.50 -0.81
N GLN A 79 16.65 -4.59 -0.13
CA GLN A 79 16.12 -5.80 -0.75
C GLN A 79 14.62 -5.71 -1.07
N LEU A 80 13.91 -4.71 -0.52
CA LEU A 80 12.48 -4.49 -0.68
C LEU A 80 12.12 -3.53 -1.81
N GLY A 81 13.07 -3.17 -2.69
CA GLY A 81 12.96 -2.14 -3.74
C GLY A 81 11.91 -2.39 -4.83
N TYR A 82 10.65 -2.46 -4.43
CA TYR A 82 9.47 -2.63 -5.28
C TYR A 82 8.80 -1.29 -5.43
N TYR A 83 8.40 -0.99 -6.67
CA TYR A 83 7.91 0.32 -7.01
C TYR A 83 6.40 0.27 -7.22
N CYS A 84 5.68 1.20 -6.60
CA CYS A 84 4.23 1.30 -6.79
C CYS A 84 3.93 1.59 -8.27
N GLN A 85 3.09 0.77 -8.88
CA GLN A 85 2.73 0.88 -10.29
C GLN A 85 1.39 1.58 -10.46
N ASP A 86 0.39 1.20 -9.66
CA ASP A 86 -0.94 1.80 -9.75
C ASP A 86 -1.70 1.79 -8.41
N ILE A 87 -2.50 2.84 -8.20
CA ILE A 87 -3.52 2.93 -7.16
C ILE A 87 -4.72 3.65 -7.79
N THR A 88 -5.79 2.92 -8.05
CA THR A 88 -7.01 3.44 -8.67
C THR A 88 -8.17 3.40 -7.68
N VAL A 89 -8.89 4.52 -7.56
CA VAL A 89 -10.05 4.70 -6.70
C VAL A 89 -11.29 4.97 -7.54
N GLN A 90 -12.35 4.22 -7.28
CA GLN A 90 -13.65 4.37 -7.93
C GLN A 90 -14.76 4.35 -6.88
N GLU A 91 -15.86 5.06 -7.12
CA GLU A 91 -17.05 4.94 -6.26
C GLU A 91 -17.61 3.52 -6.37
N ASN A 92 -18.14 3.00 -5.27
CA ASN A 92 -18.73 1.68 -5.25
C ASN A 92 -20.22 1.75 -5.58
N ASN A 93 -20.63 1.03 -6.64
CA ASN A 93 -22.03 1.03 -7.11
C ASN A 93 -22.95 0.10 -6.31
N GLU A 94 -22.40 -0.77 -5.46
CA GLU A 94 -23.15 -1.75 -4.65
C GLU A 94 -23.36 -1.28 -3.21
N TYR A 95 -22.40 -0.53 -2.66
CA TYR A 95 -22.37 -0.10 -1.26
C TYR A 95 -22.25 1.43 -1.21
N GLU A 96 -23.34 2.11 -0.85
CA GLU A 96 -23.39 3.57 -0.79
C GLU A 96 -22.32 4.14 0.16
N GLY A 97 -21.57 5.13 -0.34
CA GLY A 97 -20.50 5.79 0.41
C GLY A 97 -19.20 4.98 0.52
N PHE A 98 -19.08 3.82 -0.15
CA PHE A 98 -17.83 3.07 -0.24
C PHE A 98 -17.08 3.36 -1.54
N TYR A 99 -15.79 3.03 -1.51
CA TYR A 99 -14.89 3.08 -2.65
C TYR A 99 -14.39 1.68 -2.99
N ASN A 100 -14.24 1.41 -4.29
CA ASN A 100 -13.40 0.34 -4.80
C ASN A 100 -12.00 0.91 -5.01
N VAL A 101 -11.00 0.33 -4.35
CA VAL A 101 -9.59 0.65 -4.55
C VAL A 101 -8.91 -0.56 -5.14
N THR A 102 -8.22 -0.40 -6.27
CA THR A 102 -7.32 -1.41 -6.82
C THR A 102 -5.89 -0.90 -6.75
N PHE A 103 -4.94 -1.78 -6.49
CA PHE A 103 -3.54 -1.42 -6.43
C PHE A 103 -2.64 -2.47 -7.06
N ASP A 104 -1.50 -2.00 -7.58
CA ASP A 104 -0.36 -2.79 -8.01
C ASP A 104 0.90 -2.20 -7.37
N LEU A 105 1.47 -2.95 -6.43
CA LEU A 105 2.66 -2.61 -5.63
C LEU A 105 3.90 -3.38 -6.12
N SER A 106 3.90 -3.89 -7.36
CA SER A 106 4.91 -4.76 -7.98
C SER A 106 5.10 -6.15 -7.36
N ILE A 107 4.98 -6.31 -6.04
CA ILE A 107 5.03 -7.59 -5.32
C ILE A 107 3.69 -8.05 -4.77
N MET A 108 2.71 -7.16 -4.85
CA MET A 108 1.38 -7.40 -4.37
C MET A 108 0.40 -6.66 -5.27
N THR A 109 -0.65 -7.36 -5.66
CA THR A 109 -1.80 -6.74 -6.33
C THR A 109 -3.03 -7.02 -5.49
N GLY A 110 -3.99 -6.11 -5.51
CA GLY A 110 -5.16 -6.29 -4.68
C GLY A 110 -6.30 -5.33 -4.94
N LYS A 111 -7.37 -5.59 -4.19
CA LYS A 111 -8.60 -4.80 -4.16
C LYS A 111 -9.07 -4.61 -2.72
N ILE A 112 -9.37 -3.36 -2.37
CA ILE A 112 -9.98 -2.96 -1.10
C ILE A 112 -11.35 -2.35 -1.40
N ILE A 113 -12.34 -2.66 -0.55
CA ILE A 113 -13.60 -1.95 -0.49
C ILE A 113 -13.66 -1.28 0.89
N CYS A 114 -13.65 0.05 0.94
CA CYS A 114 -13.58 0.81 2.19
C CYS A 114 -14.44 2.07 2.13
N LYS A 115 -14.75 2.67 3.29
CA LYS A 115 -15.55 3.89 3.36
C LYS A 115 -14.69 5.15 3.42
N GLU A 116 -13.51 5.04 4.02
CA GLU A 116 -12.63 6.18 4.28
C GLU A 116 -11.24 5.94 3.71
N ILE A 117 -10.70 6.96 3.04
CA ILE A 117 -9.35 6.99 2.48
C ILE A 117 -8.68 8.26 2.97
N ASN A 118 -7.50 8.13 3.58
CA ASN A 118 -6.70 9.25 4.07
C ASN A 118 -5.26 9.17 3.56
N VAL A 119 -4.68 10.31 3.18
CA VAL A 119 -3.30 10.41 2.70
C VAL A 119 -2.54 11.40 3.58
N GLU A 120 -1.45 10.95 4.18
CA GLU A 120 -0.64 11.73 5.11
C GLU A 120 0.84 11.68 4.72
N CYS A 121 1.54 12.80 4.84
CA CYS A 121 3.01 12.85 4.80
C CYS A 121 3.52 12.78 6.24
N LEU A 122 4.27 11.72 6.57
CA LEU A 122 4.75 11.47 7.94
C LEU A 122 6.28 11.49 8.00
N PRO A 123 6.87 12.04 9.07
CA PRO A 123 8.31 11.93 9.31
C PRO A 123 8.73 10.46 9.48
N ASN A 124 9.82 10.05 8.82
CA ASN A 124 10.34 8.68 8.86
C ASN A 124 10.64 8.19 10.29
N LYS A 125 11.04 9.09 11.19
CA LYS A 125 11.27 8.80 12.62
C LYS A 125 10.03 8.31 13.40
N GLN A 126 8.83 8.53 12.86
CA GLN A 126 7.58 8.08 13.47
C GLN A 126 7.13 6.71 12.91
N LEU A 127 7.83 6.21 11.89
CA LEU A 127 7.47 4.98 11.20
C LEU A 127 8.32 3.84 11.74
N ASN A 128 7.66 2.75 12.11
CA ASN A 128 8.32 1.54 12.53
C ASN A 128 8.08 0.45 11.49
N PHE A 129 9.10 0.19 10.68
CA PHE A 129 9.05 -0.84 9.64
C PHE A 129 9.65 -2.14 10.14
N PHE A 130 9.18 -3.29 9.64
CA PHE A 130 9.64 -4.60 10.11
C PHE A 130 11.15 -4.84 9.92
N TRP A 131 11.79 -4.12 8.98
CA TRP A 131 13.23 -4.21 8.72
C TRP A 131 14.07 -3.24 9.53
N ASN A 132 13.45 -2.36 10.33
CA ASN A 132 14.15 -1.56 11.33
C ASN A 132 14.48 -2.50 12.50
N LYS A 133 15.58 -3.25 12.37
CA LYS A 133 16.10 -4.07 13.47
C LYS A 133 16.65 -3.11 14.53
N GLU A 134 16.16 -3.25 15.76
CA GLU A 134 16.75 -2.63 16.95
C GLU A 134 18.22 -3.05 17.13
#